data_AF-A0A2G2MX41-F1
#
_entry.id   AF-A0A2G2MX41-F1
#
_cell.length_a   1.000
_cell.length_b   1.000
_cell.length_c   1.000
_cell.angle_alpha   90.00
_cell.angle_beta   90.00
_cell.angle_gamma   90.00
#
_symmetry.space_group_name_H-M   'P 1'
#
loop_
_entity.id
_entity.type
_entity.pdbx_description
1 polymer ?
#
loop_
_entity_poly.entity_id
_entity_poly.type
_entity_poly.pdbx_seq_one_letter_code
_entity_poly.pdbx_strand_id
1 'polypeptide(L)'
;MEIEKLASIIVAGCALFVAVYSSYQARKHYRLTVRPALTLSNIFRGESEFYGIQLKNSGPGPALLDSIGIYFVDEPIESTHQG
;
A
#
# COMPACT_ATOMS: atom_id res chain seq x y z
N MET A 1 25.92 -44.05 6.20
CA MET A 1 26.52 -42.71 6.37
C MET A 1 26.60 -41.87 5.09
N GLU A 2 26.74 -42.42 3.88
CA GLU A 2 26.73 -41.59 2.65
C GLU A 2 25.31 -41.29 2.11
N ILE A 3 24.41 -42.28 2.18
CA ILE A 3 23.03 -42.16 1.69
C ILE A 3 22.23 -41.12 2.50
N GLU A 4 22.46 -41.04 3.82
CA GLU A 4 21.82 -40.08 4.72
C GLU A 4 22.21 -38.63 4.38
N LYS A 5 23.47 -38.41 3.98
CA LYS A 5 23.96 -37.10 3.54
C LYS A 5 23.31 -36.68 2.23
N LEU A 6 23.23 -37.60 1.27
CA LEU A 6 22.58 -37.33 -0.01
C LEU A 6 21.08 -37.03 0.18
N ALA A 7 20.40 -37.81 1.01
CA ALA A 7 19.00 -37.58 1.35
C ALA A 7 18.79 -36.20 2.00
N SER A 8 19.65 -35.82 2.94
CA SER A 8 19.57 -34.51 3.62
C SER A 8 19.77 -33.35 2.64
N ILE A 9 20.70 -33.48 1.69
CA ILE A 9 20.94 -32.45 0.66
C ILE A 9 19.72 -32.29 -0.25
N ILE A 10 19.10 -33.40 -0.67
CA ILE A 10 17.90 -33.37 -1.51
C ILE A 10 16.75 -32.70 -0.76
N VAL A 11 16.50 -33.11 0.49
CA VAL A 11 15.44 -32.53 1.32
C VAL A 11 15.68 -31.03 1.56
N ALA A 12 16.91 -30.63 1.88
CA ALA A 12 17.27 -29.23 2.07
C ALA A 12 17.06 -28.40 0.80
N GLY A 13 17.42 -28.94 -0.37
CA GLY A 13 17.20 -28.30 -1.67
C GLY A 13 15.71 -28.10 -1.97
N CYS A 14 14.89 -29.14 -1.76
CA CYS A 14 13.43 -29.05 -1.92
C CYS A 14 12.82 -28.04 -0.94
N ALA A 15 13.25 -28.03 0.32
CA ALA A 15 12.79 -27.08 1.32
C ALA A 15 13.13 -25.64 0.94
N LEU A 16 14.35 -25.40 0.45
CA LEU A 16 14.78 -24.08 -0.02
C LEU A 16 13.95 -23.61 -1.22
N PHE A 17 13.71 -24.49 -2.18
CA PHE A 17 12.86 -24.18 -3.34
C PHE A 17 11.44 -23.79 -2.92
N VAL A 18 10.83 -24.59 -2.05
CA VAL A 18 9.48 -24.30 -1.53
C VAL A 18 9.45 -22.98 -0.76
N ALA A 19 10.47 -22.68 0.04
CA ALA A 19 10.55 -21.42 0.79
C ALA A 19 10.66 -20.19 -0.13
N VAL A 20 11.47 -20.27 -1.20
CA VAL A 20 11.59 -19.19 -2.17
C VAL A 20 10.28 -18.99 -2.93
N TYR A 21 9.66 -20.08 -3.38
CA TYR A 21 8.39 -20.02 -4.10
C TYR A 21 7.24 -19.48 -3.22
N SER A 22 7.13 -19.96 -1.98
CA SER A 22 6.11 -19.49 -1.04
C SER A 22 6.30 -18.01 -0.68
N SER A 23 7.55 -17.56 -0.50
CA SER A 23 7.88 -16.15 -0.27
C SER A 23 7.51 -15.26 -1.47
N TYR A 24 7.79 -15.71 -2.70
CA TYR A 24 7.38 -15.01 -3.91
C TYR A 24 5.85 -14.86 -4.01
N GLN A 25 5.13 -15.96 -3.79
CA GLN A 25 3.67 -15.97 -3.81
C GLN A 25 3.07 -15.13 -2.68
N ALA A 26 3.64 -15.18 -1.47
CA ALA A 26 3.24 -14.35 -0.35
C ALA A 26 3.40 -12.86 -0.67
N ARG A 27 4.52 -12.45 -1.30
CA ARG A 27 4.70 -11.06 -1.76
C ARG A 27 3.66 -10.65 -2.81
N LYS A 28 3.34 -11.54 -3.75
CA LYS A 28 2.30 -11.29 -4.76
C LYS A 28 0.91 -11.15 -4.12
N HIS A 29 0.59 -12.02 -3.16
CA HIS A 29 -0.65 -11.95 -2.40
C HIS A 29 -0.71 -10.69 -1.53
N TYR A 30 0.35 -10.37 -0.78
CA TYR A 30 0.40 -9.15 0.01
C TYR A 30 0.25 -7.91 -0.85
N ARG A 31 0.84 -7.85 -2.06
CA ARG A 31 0.59 -6.74 -2.99
C ARG A 31 -0.88 -6.58 -3.38
N LEU A 32 -1.64 -7.68 -3.48
CA LEU A 32 -3.08 -7.66 -3.77
C LEU A 32 -3.94 -7.42 -2.51
N THR A 33 -3.43 -7.73 -1.33
CA THR A 33 -4.12 -7.58 -0.04
C THR A 33 -3.85 -6.24 0.64
N VAL A 34 -2.71 -5.60 0.37
CA VAL A 34 -2.41 -4.23 0.82
C VAL A 34 -3.27 -3.25 0.05
N ARG A 35 -4.49 -3.04 0.54
CA ARG A 35 -5.40 -2.06 -0.02
C ARG A 35 -4.94 -0.66 0.43
N PRO A 36 -4.94 0.33 -0.48
CA PRO A 36 -4.75 1.72 -0.06
C PRO A 36 -5.88 2.09 0.92
N ALA A 37 -5.53 2.82 1.97
CA ALA A 37 -6.48 3.34 2.94
C ALA A 37 -6.40 4.86 2.92
N LEU A 38 -7.25 5.47 2.12
CA LEU A 38 -7.31 6.92 2.00
C LEU A 38 -7.98 7.49 3.25
N THR A 39 -7.30 8.41 3.91
CA THR A 39 -7.79 9.16 5.07
C THR A 39 -7.92 10.62 4.66
N LEU A 40 -9.10 11.19 4.92
CA LEU A 40 -9.39 12.60 4.74
C LEU A 40 -9.32 13.29 6.11
N SER A 41 -8.51 14.34 6.23
CA SER A 41 -8.37 15.10 7.47
C SER A 41 -8.39 16.60 7.22
N ASN A 42 -9.03 17.35 8.09
CA ASN A 42 -9.00 18.81 8.05
C ASN A 42 -7.69 19.28 8.69
N ILE A 43 -6.97 20.15 8.00
CA ILE A 43 -5.78 20.80 8.53
C ILE A 43 -6.09 22.29 8.74
N PHE A 44 -6.07 22.69 10.01
CA PHE A 44 -6.02 24.09 10.42
C PHE A 44 -4.57 24.44 10.73
N ARG A 45 -3.97 25.35 9.94
CA ARG A 45 -2.74 26.03 10.36
C ARG A 45 -3.16 27.19 11.25
N GLY A 46 -2.91 27.08 12.56
CA GLY A 46 -3.45 27.93 13.63
C GLY A 46 -3.21 29.45 13.55
N GLU A 47 -2.51 29.96 12.54
CA GLU A 47 -2.35 31.41 12.28
C GLU A 47 -2.84 31.85 10.89
N SER A 48 -3.31 30.93 10.04
CA SER A 48 -3.78 31.25 8.70
C SER A 48 -5.28 30.98 8.59
N GLU A 49 -6.02 31.88 7.94
CA GLU A 49 -7.45 31.75 7.59
C GLU A 49 -7.78 30.55 6.68
N PHE A 50 -6.80 29.70 6.36
CA PHE A 50 -6.96 28.60 5.42
C PHE A 50 -7.51 27.35 6.11
N TYR A 51 -8.74 27.00 5.73
CA TYR A 51 -9.32 25.68 5.97
C TYR A 51 -8.96 24.75 4.80
N GLY A 52 -8.02 23.83 5.03
CA GLY A 52 -7.57 22.88 4.02
C GLY A 52 -8.07 21.46 4.28
N ILE A 53 -8.33 20.72 3.21
CA ILE A 53 -8.62 19.28 3.25
C ILE A 53 -7.36 18.54 2.81
N GLN A 54 -6.82 17.67 3.68
CA GLN A 54 -5.70 16.79 3.36
C GLN A 54 -6.21 15.38 3.07
N LEU A 55 -5.87 14.86 1.89
CA LEU A 55 -6.03 13.45 1.54
C LEU A 55 -4.69 12.74 1.66
N LYS A 56 -4.62 11.68 2.48
CA LYS A 56 -3.40 10.90 2.68
C LYS A 56 -3.66 9.41 2.55
N ASN A 57 -2.76 8.68 1.91
CA ASN A 57 -2.75 7.22 1.99
C ASN A 57 -2.12 6.77 3.31
N SER A 58 -2.94 6.30 4.23
CA SER A 58 -2.54 5.74 5.53
C SER A 58 -2.43 4.21 5.49
N GLY A 59 -2.68 3.59 4.33
CA GLY A 59 -2.61 2.15 4.13
C GLY A 59 -1.20 1.67 3.74
N PRO A 60 -0.89 0.38 3.98
CA PRO A 60 0.40 -0.21 3.63
C PRO A 60 0.57 -0.44 2.12
N GLY A 61 -0.50 -0.31 1.34
CA GLY A 61 -0.50 -0.50 -0.10
C GLY A 61 -0.36 0.80 -0.88
N PRO A 62 0.19 0.77 -2.11
CA PRO A 62 0.26 1.95 -2.95
C PRO A 62 -1.15 2.43 -3.30
N ALA A 63 -1.38 3.74 -3.18
CA ALA A 63 -2.59 4.39 -3.68
C ALA A 63 -2.27 5.07 -5.01
N LEU A 64 -2.92 4.63 -6.09
CA LEU A 64 -3.00 5.39 -7.33
C LEU A 64 -4.28 6.22 -7.27
N LEU A 65 -4.17 7.53 -7.43
CA LEU A 65 -5.29 8.45 -7.42
C LEU A 65 -5.44 9.03 -8.82
N ASP A 66 -6.59 8.76 -9.45
CA ASP A 66 -6.86 9.18 -10.83
C ASP A 66 -7.45 10.60 -10.88
N SER A 67 -8.37 10.92 -9.96
CA SER A 67 -8.97 12.26 -9.84
C SER A 67 -9.40 12.57 -8.39
N ILE A 68 -9.47 13.86 -8.07
CA ILE A 68 -10.04 14.39 -6.83
C ILE A 68 -11.08 15.45 -7.23
N GLY A 69 -12.30 15.33 -6.73
CA GLY A 69 -13.34 16.35 -6.87
C GLY A 69 -13.90 16.73 -5.51
N ILE A 70 -14.04 18.02 -5.25
CA ILE A 70 -14.71 18.55 -4.06
C ILE A 70 -16.04 19.13 -4.54
N TYR A 71 -17.14 18.67 -3.95
CA TYR A 71 -18.49 19.10 -4.30
C TYR A 71 -19.16 19.73 -3.09
N PHE A 72 -19.81 20.86 -3.30
CA PHE A 72 -20.65 21.50 -2.29
C PHE A 72 -22.02 21.77 -2.89
N VAL A 73 -23.05 21.10 -2.34
CA VAL A 73 -24.44 21.22 -2.84
C VAL A 73 -24.52 20.93 -4.34
N ASP A 74 -23.93 19.81 -4.76
CA ASP A 74 -23.86 19.34 -6.16
C ASP A 74 -23.11 20.25 -7.16
N GLU A 75 -22.58 21.38 -6.73
CA GLU A 75 -21.69 22.21 -7.54
C GLU A 75 -20.23 21.79 -7.31
N PRO A 76 -19.46 21.53 -8.39
CA PRO A 76 -18.04 21.24 -8.28
C PRO A 76 -17.31 22.52 -7.86
N ILE A 77 -16.55 22.43 -6.77
CA ILE A 77 -15.64 23.47 -6.37
C ILE A 77 -14.35 23.26 -7.18
N GLU A 78 -14.15 24.04 -8.24
CA GLU A 78 -12.85 24.16 -8.89
C GLU A 78 -11.87 24.80 -7.89
N SER A 79 -10.86 24.02 -7.50
CA SER A 79 -9.93 24.37 -6.43
C SER A 79 -9.37 25.79 -6.59
N THR A 80 -9.72 26.66 -5.65
CA THR A 80 -9.08 27.96 -5.45
C THR A 80 -7.75 27.75 -4.73
N HIS A 81 -6.68 28.21 -5.38
CA HIS A 81 -5.27 28.33 -4.94
C HIS A 81 -4.36 27.08 -4.95
N GLN A 82 -3.53 27.01 -6.00
CA GLN A 82 -2.16 26.48 -5.95
C GLN A 82 -1.28 27.49 -5.20
N GLY A 83 -0.55 27.03 -4.19
CA GLY A 83 0.47 27.78 -3.46
C GLY A 83 1.56 26.83 -2.99
#